data_AF-A0A972FJG8-F1
#
_entry.id   AF-A0A972FJG8-F1
#
_cell.length_a   1.000
_cell.length_b   1.000
_cell.length_c   1.000
_cell.angle_alpha   90.00
_cell.angle_beta   90.00
_cell.angle_gamma   90.00
#
_symmetry.space_group_name_H-M   'P 1'
#
loop_
_entity.id
_entity.type
_entity.pdbx_description
1 polymer ?
#
loop_
_entity_poly.entity_id
_entity_poly.type
_entity_poly.pdbx_seq_one_letter_code
_entity_poly.pdbx_strand_id
1 'polypeptide(L)'
;MIRFIFFLLLPVTLFAQKTKEQIISQLNENVKKFAGDPDFGQIVLSQTDLLLKIGYRIPVLKTTAGFDNTPFTISTGAVMSGKVFFECPMNCIKRGTAEVSRVNIAFKEKDGAEEFVRLVGELREVL
;
A
#
# COMPACT_ATOMS: atom_id res chain seq x y z
N MET A 1 -30.21 52.50 11.02
CA MET A 1 -29.45 51.37 11.57
C MET A 1 -29.88 50.11 10.84
N ILE A 2 -29.08 49.62 9.90
CA ILE A 2 -29.09 48.25 9.35
C ILE A 2 -27.80 48.13 8.55
N ARG A 3 -26.95 47.17 8.91
CA ARG A 3 -26.16 46.37 7.98
C ARG A 3 -25.65 45.15 8.73
N PHE A 4 -26.57 44.19 8.84
CA PHE A 4 -26.23 42.78 8.81
C PHE A 4 -25.51 42.53 7.48
N ILE A 5 -24.21 42.28 7.53
CA ILE A 5 -23.55 41.49 6.49
C ILE A 5 -23.04 40.26 7.21
N PHE A 6 -23.86 39.21 7.11
CA PHE A 6 -23.47 37.82 7.28
C PHE A 6 -22.24 37.59 6.40
N PHE A 7 -21.05 37.60 7.01
CA PHE A 7 -19.88 37.00 6.38
C PHE A 7 -20.12 35.48 6.47
N LEU A 8 -20.68 34.94 5.39
CA LEU A 8 -20.64 33.51 5.07
C LEU A 8 -19.17 33.09 5.06
N LEU A 9 -18.69 32.64 6.21
CA LEU A 9 -17.50 31.80 6.32
C LEU A 9 -17.88 30.48 5.66
N LEU A 10 -17.67 30.43 4.35
CA LEU A 10 -17.61 29.20 3.58
C LEU A 10 -16.69 28.23 4.32
N PRO A 11 -17.17 27.06 4.77
CA PRO A 11 -16.28 25.99 5.16
C PRO A 11 -15.63 25.52 3.86
N VAL A 12 -14.45 26.05 3.57
CA VAL A 12 -13.57 25.45 2.56
C VAL A 12 -13.25 24.07 3.12
N THR A 13 -13.95 23.05 2.64
CA THR A 13 -13.57 21.66 2.84
C THR A 13 -12.25 21.47 2.10
N LEU A 14 -11.17 21.87 2.76
CA LEU A 14 -9.82 21.41 2.49
C LEU A 14 -9.85 19.90 2.76
N PHE A 15 -10.17 19.12 1.73
CA PHE A 15 -9.69 17.75 1.68
C PHE A 15 -8.16 17.86 1.74
N ALA A 16 -7.59 17.70 2.93
CA ALA A 16 -6.15 17.71 3.11
C ALA A 16 -5.61 16.54 2.27
N GLN A 17 -4.99 16.87 1.13
CA GLN A 17 -4.31 15.89 0.31
C GLN A 17 -3.21 15.26 1.15
N LYS A 18 -3.30 13.94 1.38
CA LYS A 18 -2.30 13.24 2.20
C LYS A 18 -0.92 13.39 1.57
N THR A 19 0.08 13.67 2.38
CA THR A 19 1.47 13.73 1.90
C THR A 19 2.02 12.33 1.66
N LYS A 20 3.05 12.23 0.82
CA LYS A 20 3.77 10.97 0.57
C LYS A 20 4.24 10.32 1.88
N GLU A 21 4.76 11.13 2.80
CA GLU A 21 5.27 10.67 4.11
C GLU A 21 4.15 10.10 4.98
N GLN A 22 2.96 10.70 4.97
CA GLN A 22 1.80 10.19 5.71
C GLN A 22 1.34 8.83 5.16
N ILE A 23 1.28 8.68 3.84
CA ILE A 23 0.87 7.42 3.20
C ILE A 23 1.90 6.31 3.52
N ILE A 24 3.20 6.62 3.47
CA ILE A 24 4.26 5.67 3.84
C ILE A 24 4.17 5.25 5.31
N SER A 25 3.84 6.18 6.21
CA SER A 25 3.62 5.87 7.63
C SER A 25 2.45 4.89 7.80
N GLN A 26 1.32 5.17 7.16
CA GLN A 26 0.13 4.32 7.20
C GLN A 26 0.39 2.93 6.59
N LEU A 27 1.15 2.85 5.50
CA LEU A 27 1.59 1.59 4.91
C LEU A 27 2.42 0.76 5.89
N ASN A 28 3.38 1.38 6.58
CA ASN A 28 4.21 0.71 7.57
C ASN A 28 3.38 0.23 8.78
N GLU A 29 2.42 1.02 9.25
CA GLU A 29 1.51 0.64 10.33
C GLU A 29 0.61 -0.54 9.91
N ASN A 30 0.06 -0.49 8.71
CA ASN A 30 -0.77 -1.55 8.15
C ASN A 30 0.01 -2.88 8.04
N VAL A 31 1.25 -2.86 7.52
CA VAL A 31 2.11 -4.04 7.45
C VAL A 31 2.42 -4.59 8.84
N LYS A 32 2.83 -3.74 9.78
CA LYS A 32 3.14 -4.17 11.16
C LYS A 32 1.96 -4.87 11.83
N LYS A 33 0.74 -4.37 11.58
CA LYS A 33 -0.47 -4.90 12.20
C LYS A 33 -0.96 -6.17 11.52
N PHE A 34 -0.96 -6.20 10.19
CA PHE A 34 -1.72 -7.19 9.42
C PHE A 34 -0.89 -8.12 8.55
N ALA A 35 0.41 -7.88 8.33
CA ALA A 35 1.24 -8.82 7.59
C ALA A 35 1.29 -10.14 8.36
N GLY A 36 1.03 -11.26 7.68
CA GLY A 36 1.17 -12.58 8.30
C GLY A 36 2.35 -13.39 7.81
N ASP A 37 3.18 -12.83 6.94
CA ASP A 37 4.50 -13.37 6.65
C ASP A 37 5.53 -12.70 7.60
N PRO A 38 6.24 -13.46 8.45
CA PRO A 38 7.19 -12.90 9.42
C PRO A 38 8.41 -12.22 8.78
N ASP A 39 8.71 -12.47 7.51
CA ASP A 39 9.77 -11.78 6.77
C ASP A 39 9.35 -10.37 6.29
N PHE A 40 8.08 -9.98 6.50
CA PHE A 40 7.56 -8.65 6.24
C PHE A 40 7.92 -7.67 7.37
N GLY A 41 9.19 -7.25 7.40
CA GLY A 41 9.68 -6.37 8.48
C GLY A 41 9.28 -4.89 8.36
N GLN A 42 9.28 -4.32 7.14
CA GLN A 42 9.12 -2.86 6.95
C GLN A 42 8.92 -2.48 5.48
N ILE A 43 8.23 -1.36 5.20
CA ILE A 43 8.24 -0.68 3.90
C ILE A 43 9.26 0.46 3.90
N VAL A 44 10.21 0.39 2.98
CA VAL A 44 11.18 1.47 2.72
C VAL A 44 11.07 1.92 1.27
N LEU A 45 10.96 3.23 1.06
CA LEU A 45 10.88 3.86 -0.25
C LEU A 45 12.27 4.31 -0.73
N SER A 46 12.72 3.88 -1.91
CA SER A 46 13.96 4.35 -2.52
C SER A 46 13.72 5.57 -3.42
N GLN A 47 14.54 6.62 -3.33
CA GLN A 47 14.25 7.93 -3.93
C GLN A 47 14.31 8.00 -5.48
N THR A 48 15.03 7.10 -6.15
CA THR A 48 15.31 7.21 -7.60
C THR A 48 14.31 6.48 -8.50
N ASP A 49 13.68 5.40 -8.03
CA ASP A 49 12.70 4.57 -8.77
C ASP A 49 11.44 4.25 -7.94
N LEU A 50 11.31 4.86 -6.76
CA LEU A 50 10.19 4.68 -5.81
C LEU A 50 9.85 3.20 -5.62
N LEU A 51 10.80 2.49 -5.04
CA LEU A 51 10.71 1.06 -4.77
C LEU A 51 10.05 0.82 -3.42
N LEU A 52 8.98 0.04 -3.39
CA LEU A 52 8.46 -0.58 -2.18
C LEU A 52 9.35 -1.77 -1.82
N LYS A 53 10.02 -1.70 -0.67
CA LYS A 53 10.86 -2.80 -0.15
C LYS A 53 10.08 -3.59 0.90
N ILE A 54 9.74 -4.85 0.63
CA ILE A 54 8.97 -5.76 1.51
C ILE A 54 9.38 -7.22 1.26
N GLY A 55 10.63 -7.56 1.59
CA GLY A 55 11.27 -8.83 1.13
C GLY A 55 11.55 -8.88 -0.38
N TYR A 56 10.84 -8.06 -1.15
CA TYR A 56 11.00 -7.80 -2.58
C TYR A 56 11.23 -6.31 -2.80
N ARG A 57 11.86 -5.96 -3.93
CA ARG A 57 11.92 -4.59 -4.43
C ARG A 57 10.90 -4.46 -5.54
N ILE A 58 9.81 -3.75 -5.26
CA ILE A 58 8.65 -3.61 -6.14
C ILE A 58 8.59 -2.15 -6.63
N PRO A 59 8.79 -1.88 -7.92
CA PRO A 59 8.66 -0.52 -8.46
C PRO A 59 7.19 -0.10 -8.55
N VAL A 60 6.75 0.81 -7.67
CA VAL A 60 5.33 1.16 -7.49
C VAL A 60 4.66 1.62 -8.79
N LEU A 61 5.39 2.37 -9.63
CA LEU A 61 4.90 2.91 -10.90
C LEU A 61 4.85 1.89 -12.03
N LYS A 62 5.58 0.77 -11.92
CA LYS A 62 5.70 -0.24 -12.99
C LYS A 62 4.90 -1.52 -12.70
N THR A 63 4.19 -1.56 -11.58
CA THR A 63 3.45 -2.76 -11.13
C THR A 63 1.97 -2.46 -10.96
N THR A 64 1.12 -3.42 -11.32
CA THR A 64 -0.29 -3.41 -10.90
C THR A 64 -0.39 -4.07 -9.53
N ALA A 65 -1.02 -3.39 -8.58
CA ALA A 65 -1.36 -3.94 -7.27
C ALA A 65 -2.84 -4.30 -7.25
N GLY A 66 -3.19 -5.47 -6.73
CA GLY A 66 -4.57 -5.90 -6.63
C GLY A 66 -4.81 -6.78 -5.41
N PHE A 67 -6.09 -6.94 -5.09
CA PHE A 67 -6.55 -7.74 -3.98
C PHE A 67 -7.29 -8.99 -4.47
N ASP A 68 -6.99 -10.13 -3.85
CA ASP A 68 -7.65 -11.41 -4.09
C ASP A 68 -8.43 -11.79 -2.82
N ASN A 69 -9.75 -11.97 -2.97
CA ASN A 69 -10.69 -12.28 -1.90
C ASN A 69 -10.64 -13.75 -1.43
N THR A 70 -9.76 -14.56 -2.03
CA THR A 70 -9.68 -15.98 -1.71
C THR A 70 -8.81 -16.21 -0.48
N PRO A 71 -9.34 -16.83 0.61
CA PRO A 71 -8.53 -17.23 1.74
C PRO A 71 -7.46 -18.23 1.31
N PHE A 72 -6.29 -18.21 1.96
CA PHE A 72 -5.26 -19.19 1.66
C PHE A 72 -4.51 -19.64 2.91
N THR A 73 -4.01 -20.88 2.86
CA THR A 73 -3.21 -21.46 3.93
C THR A 73 -1.74 -21.39 3.54
N ILE A 74 -0.90 -20.87 4.44
CA ILE A 74 0.55 -20.93 4.27
C ILE A 74 1.10 -22.28 4.78
N SER A 75 2.32 -22.62 4.41
CA SER A 75 2.96 -23.91 4.73
C SER A 75 3.05 -24.22 6.24
N THR A 76 2.93 -23.22 7.10
CA THR A 76 2.92 -23.36 8.57
C THR A 76 1.53 -23.68 9.15
N GLY A 77 0.51 -23.85 8.31
CA GLY A 77 -0.86 -24.17 8.73
C GLY A 77 -1.70 -22.96 9.14
N ALA A 78 -1.15 -21.75 9.15
CA ALA A 78 -1.90 -20.54 9.42
C ALA A 78 -2.83 -20.18 8.23
N VAL A 79 -4.08 -19.84 8.54
CA VAL A 79 -5.05 -19.32 7.57
C VAL A 79 -4.88 -17.82 7.44
N MET A 80 -4.69 -17.37 6.21
CA MET A 80 -4.53 -15.97 5.84
C MET A 80 -5.81 -15.51 5.15
N SER A 81 -6.38 -14.41 5.63
CA SER A 81 -7.70 -13.93 5.19
C SER A 81 -7.64 -12.91 4.05
N GLY A 82 -6.44 -12.41 3.69
CA GLY A 82 -6.27 -11.46 2.61
C GLY A 82 -4.99 -11.70 1.82
N LYS A 83 -5.05 -11.46 0.50
CA LYS A 83 -3.90 -11.61 -0.39
C LYS A 83 -3.78 -10.41 -1.32
N VAL A 84 -2.62 -9.78 -1.31
CA VAL A 84 -2.25 -8.71 -2.25
C VAL A 84 -1.30 -9.27 -3.29
N PHE A 85 -1.55 -9.02 -4.56
CA PHE A 85 -0.62 -9.38 -5.63
C PHE A 85 -0.02 -8.13 -6.27
N PHE A 86 1.24 -8.24 -6.64
CA PHE A 86 1.93 -7.30 -7.51
C PHE A 86 2.37 -8.01 -8.78
N GLU A 87 2.10 -7.41 -9.93
CA GLU A 87 2.50 -7.97 -11.22
C GLU A 87 3.03 -6.91 -12.17
N CYS A 88 3.97 -7.29 -13.05
CA CYS A 88 4.42 -6.46 -14.15
C CYS A 88 4.88 -7.28 -15.36
N PRO A 89 4.73 -6.75 -16.59
CA PRO A 89 5.01 -7.47 -17.83
C PRO A 89 6.50 -7.70 -18.11
N MET A 90 7.40 -6.96 -17.45
CA MET A 90 8.85 -6.95 -17.73
C MET A 90 9.72 -7.57 -16.63
N ASN A 91 9.20 -8.50 -15.79
CA ASN A 91 9.96 -9.09 -14.67
C ASN A 91 10.64 -8.05 -13.75
N CYS A 92 10.00 -6.90 -13.55
CA CYS A 92 10.58 -5.74 -12.89
C CYS A 92 10.73 -5.88 -11.35
N ILE A 93 10.19 -6.94 -10.75
CA ILE A 93 10.20 -7.18 -9.31
C ILE A 93 11.44 -7.99 -8.93
N LYS A 94 12.17 -7.57 -7.90
CA LYS A 94 13.43 -8.24 -7.50
C LYS A 94 13.37 -8.88 -6.13
N ARG A 95 13.85 -10.13 -6.01
CA ARG A 95 14.19 -10.80 -4.73
C ARG A 95 15.68 -11.14 -4.72
N GLY A 96 16.46 -10.40 -3.94
CA GLY A 96 17.92 -10.49 -4.02
C GLY A 96 18.42 -10.08 -5.41
N THR A 97 19.00 -11.03 -6.15
CA THR A 97 19.45 -10.86 -7.55
C THR A 97 18.48 -11.41 -8.60
N ALA A 98 17.44 -12.15 -8.18
CA ALA A 98 16.48 -12.75 -9.09
C ALA A 98 15.33 -11.78 -9.44
N GLU A 99 14.92 -11.81 -10.71
CA GLU A 99 13.81 -11.04 -11.27
C GLU A 99 12.58 -11.93 -11.47
N VAL A 100 11.40 -11.42 -11.16
CA VAL A 100 10.11 -12.14 -11.26
C VAL A 100 9.00 -11.23 -11.81
N SER A 101 8.04 -11.81 -12.54
CA SER A 101 6.87 -11.08 -13.06
C SER A 101 5.78 -10.84 -12.03
N ARG A 102 5.71 -11.66 -10.98
CA ARG A 102 4.62 -11.61 -10.00
C ARG A 102 5.07 -12.00 -8.59
N VAL A 103 4.52 -11.33 -7.59
CA VAL A 103 4.66 -11.68 -6.17
C VAL A 103 3.30 -11.57 -5.46
N ASN A 104 3.09 -12.43 -4.47
CA ASN A 104 1.91 -12.42 -3.62
C ASN A 104 2.32 -12.15 -2.17
N ILE A 105 1.50 -11.40 -1.45
CA ILE A 105 1.70 -10.99 -0.07
C ILE A 105 0.49 -11.41 0.75
N ALA A 106 0.77 -12.01 1.90
CA ALA A 106 -0.20 -12.54 2.83
C ALA A 106 -0.59 -11.53 3.91
N PHE A 107 -1.88 -11.35 4.15
CA PHE A 107 -2.42 -10.58 5.27
C PHE A 107 -3.32 -11.45 6.16
N LYS A 108 -3.21 -11.23 7.47
CA LYS A 108 -3.99 -11.97 8.49
C LYS A 108 -5.48 -11.66 8.37
N GLU A 109 -5.79 -10.44 7.96
CA GLU A 109 -7.13 -9.90 7.83
C GLU A 109 -7.35 -9.33 6.43
N LYS A 110 -8.57 -9.47 5.92
CA LYS A 110 -9.01 -8.94 4.62
C LYS A 110 -8.88 -7.41 4.56
N ASP A 111 -9.40 -6.72 5.57
CA ASP A 111 -9.37 -5.26 5.65
C ASP A 111 -7.93 -4.73 5.62
N GLY A 112 -6.98 -5.48 6.20
CA GLY A 112 -5.56 -5.18 6.13
C GLY A 112 -5.03 -5.16 4.69
N ALA A 113 -5.38 -6.18 3.89
CA ALA A 113 -4.99 -6.28 2.48
C ALA A 113 -5.67 -5.22 1.60
N GLU A 114 -6.96 -4.95 1.82
CA GLU A 114 -7.69 -3.91 1.08
C GLU A 114 -7.10 -2.52 1.34
N GLU A 115 -6.87 -2.20 2.62
CA GLU A 115 -6.24 -0.94 3.03
C GLU A 115 -4.84 -0.80 2.44
N PHE A 116 -4.08 -1.90 2.40
CA PHE A 116 -2.76 -1.90 1.79
C PHE A 116 -2.79 -1.53 0.30
N VAL A 117 -3.67 -2.17 -0.48
CA VAL A 117 -3.83 -1.86 -1.92
C VAL A 117 -4.30 -0.42 -2.12
N ARG A 118 -5.24 0.04 -1.29
CA ARG A 118 -5.74 1.42 -1.30
C ARG A 118 -4.61 2.42 -1.09
N LEU A 119 -3.77 2.21 -0.07
CA LEU A 119 -2.63 3.08 0.24
C LEU A 119 -1.55 3.05 -0.85
N VAL A 120 -1.31 1.91 -1.49
CA VAL A 120 -0.41 1.82 -2.66
C VAL A 120 -0.97 2.62 -3.85
N GLY A 121 -2.29 2.61 -4.02
CA GLY A 121 -3.00 3.45 -4.99
C GLY A 121 -2.83 4.95 -4.68
N GLU A 122 -3.14 5.38 -3.46
CA GLU A 122 -2.94 6.77 -3.01
C GLU A 122 -1.48 7.20 -3.20
N LEU A 123 -0.53 6.34 -2.85
CA LEU A 123 0.89 6.62 -3.02
C LEU A 123 1.22 6.87 -4.49
N ARG A 124 0.62 6.13 -5.43
CA ARG A 124 0.85 6.33 -6.86
C ARG A 124 0.30 7.66 -7.38
N GLU A 125 -0.81 8.14 -6.82
CA GLU A 125 -1.43 9.39 -7.26
C GLU A 125 -0.65 10.65 -6.85
N VAL A 126 0.15 10.55 -5.78
CA VAL A 126 0.97 11.67 -5.26
C VAL A 126 2.43 11.62 -5.72
N LEU A 127 2.78 10.68 -6.60
CA LEU A 127 4.11 10.47 -7.17
C LEU A 127 4.13 10.85 -8.66
#